data_AF-A0A482YZQ2-F1
#
_entry.id   AF-A0A482YZQ2-F1
#
_cell.length_a   1.000
_cell.length_b   1.000
_cell.length_c   1.000
_cell.angle_alpha   90.00
_cell.angle_beta   90.00
_cell.angle_gamma   90.00
#
_symmetry.space_group_name_H-M   'P 1'
#
loop_
_entity.id
_entity.type
_entity.pdbx_description
1 polymer ?
#
loop_
_entity_poly.entity_id
_entity_poly.type
_entity_poly.pdbx_seq_one_letter_code
_entity_poly.pdbx_strand_id
1 'polypeptide(L)'
;MQESDFKNRLNQFLFDSGMSKNSLAKKLKISQSQVSNWSNVGVKRWTKNTKIINDFMDEYYQDNFKIPTKIEKTLKQILLKNSENEVHILMILNAVNSLKLEGNNE
;
A
#
# COMPACT_ATOMS: atom_id res chain seq x y z
N MET A 1 -4.09 -6.84 -14.93
CA MET A 1 -4.73 -5.76 -14.16
C MET A 1 -5.63 -4.99 -15.13
N GLN A 2 -6.94 -4.93 -14.88
CA GLN A 2 -7.84 -4.19 -15.79
C GLN A 2 -7.57 -2.68 -15.64
N GLU A 3 -7.80 -1.90 -16.70
CA GLU A 3 -7.52 -0.46 -16.72
C GLU A 3 -8.27 0.34 -15.64
N SER A 4 -9.45 -0.14 -15.24
CA SER A 4 -10.23 0.39 -14.12
C SER A 4 -9.56 0.21 -12.76
N ASP A 5 -8.76 -0.85 -12.58
CA ASP A 5 -8.11 -1.15 -11.31
C ASP A 5 -6.97 -0.16 -11.04
N PHE A 6 -6.21 0.23 -12.08
CA PHE A 6 -5.08 1.13 -11.91
C PHE A 6 -5.49 2.53 -11.45
N LYS A 7 -6.56 3.09 -12.04
CA LYS A 7 -7.07 4.42 -11.66
C LYS A 7 -7.44 4.45 -10.17
N ASN A 8 -8.24 3.47 -9.75
CA ASN A 8 -8.71 3.38 -8.37
C ASN A 8 -7.54 3.19 -7.42
N ARG A 9 -6.60 2.31 -7.77
CA ARG A 9 -5.37 2.07 -7.02
C ARG A 9 -4.51 3.33 -6.89
N LEU A 10 -4.30 4.07 -7.97
CA LEU A 10 -3.53 5.33 -7.96
C LEU A 10 -4.18 6.39 -7.09
N ASN A 11 -5.50 6.56 -7.16
CA ASN A 11 -6.21 7.53 -6.33
C ASN A 11 -6.17 7.15 -4.85
N GLN A 12 -6.33 5.86 -4.54
CA GLN A 12 -6.20 5.34 -3.19
C GLN A 12 -4.78 5.57 -2.63
N PHE A 13 -3.76 5.29 -3.43
CA PHE A 13 -2.37 5.57 -3.08
C PHE A 13 -2.12 7.05 -2.78
N LEU A 14 -2.59 7.97 -3.63
CA LEU A 14 -2.41 9.41 -3.42
C LEU A 14 -3.09 9.88 -2.12
N PHE A 15 -4.25 9.30 -1.81
CA PHE A 15 -4.96 9.55 -0.55
C PHE A 15 -4.18 9.00 0.66
N ASP A 16 -3.78 7.73 0.63
CA ASP A 16 -3.11 7.07 1.74
C ASP A 16 -1.73 7.66 2.05
N SER A 17 -0.96 7.97 1.01
CA SER A 17 0.39 8.52 1.13
C SER A 17 0.41 10.02 1.42
N GLY A 18 -0.72 10.72 1.26
CA GLY A 18 -0.79 12.18 1.32
C GLY A 18 -0.01 12.88 0.19
N MET A 19 0.47 12.13 -0.81
CA MET A 19 1.32 12.66 -1.87
C MET A 19 0.47 13.41 -2.91
N SER A 20 0.89 14.62 -3.28
CA SER A 20 0.26 15.32 -4.41
C SER A 20 0.69 14.71 -5.74
N LYS A 21 -0.17 14.82 -6.77
CA LYS A 21 0.15 14.37 -8.14
C LYS A 21 1.47 14.94 -8.67
N ASN A 22 1.77 16.20 -8.31
CA ASN A 22 3.01 16.87 -8.69
C ASN A 22 4.23 16.31 -7.93
N SER A 23 4.08 16.02 -6.64
CA SER A 23 5.14 15.37 -5.85
C SER A 23 5.48 13.99 -6.42
N LEU A 24 4.47 13.17 -6.71
CA LEU A 24 4.64 11.86 -7.33
C LEU A 24 5.36 11.94 -8.68
N ALA A 25 4.91 12.86 -9.54
CA ALA A 25 5.51 13.11 -10.84
C ALA A 25 7.00 13.48 -10.74
N LYS A 26 7.35 14.40 -9.82
CA LYS A 26 8.75 14.79 -9.58
C LYS A 26 9.59 13.63 -9.04
N LYS A 27 9.06 12.90 -8.06
CA LYS A 27 9.76 11.78 -7.43
C LYS A 27 10.11 10.69 -8.44
N LEU A 28 9.20 10.38 -9.35
CA LEU A 28 9.37 9.33 -10.35
C LEU A 28 9.92 9.85 -11.70
N LYS A 29 10.19 11.15 -11.82
CA LYS A 29 10.63 11.80 -13.06
C LYS A 29 9.67 11.55 -14.24
N ILE A 30 8.36 11.60 -13.97
CA ILE A 30 7.28 11.43 -14.94
C ILE A 30 6.55 12.78 -15.13
N SER A 31 5.91 13.01 -16.27
CA SER A 31 5.13 14.23 -16.47
C SER A 31 3.92 14.27 -15.53
N GLN A 32 3.71 15.41 -14.86
CA GLN A 32 2.55 15.63 -14.01
C GLN A 32 1.23 15.49 -14.79
N SER A 33 1.21 15.90 -16.06
CA SER A 33 0.05 15.76 -16.94
C SER A 33 -0.36 14.29 -17.13
N GLN A 34 0.61 13.37 -17.20
CA GLN A 34 0.35 11.93 -17.32
C GLN A 34 -0.27 11.37 -16.05
N VAL A 35 0.27 11.72 -14.88
CA VAL A 35 -0.30 11.33 -13.57
C VAL A 35 -1.72 11.88 -13.41
N SER A 36 -1.95 13.12 -13.82
CA SER A 36 -3.28 13.73 -13.82
C SER A 36 -4.26 12.97 -14.72
N ASN A 37 -3.84 12.64 -15.94
CA ASN A 37 -4.67 11.91 -16.88
C ASN A 37 -5.04 10.51 -16.34
N TRP A 38 -4.08 9.76 -15.79
CA TRP A 38 -4.33 8.42 -15.26
C TRP A 38 -5.20 8.41 -14.01
N SER A 39 -5.05 9.40 -13.13
CA SER A 39 -5.91 9.53 -11.93
C SER A 39 -7.36 9.92 -12.27
N ASN A 40 -7.56 10.70 -13.33
CA ASN A 40 -8.90 11.17 -13.72
C ASN A 40 -9.62 10.18 -14.66
N VAL A 41 -8.94 9.74 -15.71
CA VAL A 41 -9.54 9.01 -16.84
C VAL A 41 -9.11 7.55 -16.87
N GLY A 42 -8.00 7.20 -16.21
CA GLY A 42 -7.42 5.86 -16.25
C GLY A 42 -6.36 5.69 -17.32
N VAL A 43 -5.83 4.47 -17.42
CA VAL A 43 -4.75 4.12 -18.35
C VAL A 43 -5.37 3.45 -19.57
N LYS A 44 -5.12 3.97 -20.78
CA LYS A 44 -5.57 3.37 -22.05
C LYS A 44 -4.64 2.28 -22.62
N ARG A 45 -3.40 2.25 -22.12
CA ARG A 45 -2.36 1.28 -22.50
C ARG A 45 -1.32 1.22 -21.39
N TRP A 46 -0.93 0.02 -21.01
CA TRP A 46 0.17 -0.20 -20.07
C TRP A 46 1.50 0.22 -20.70
N THR A 47 2.23 1.13 -20.05
CA THR A 47 3.52 1.67 -20.51
C THR A 47 4.58 1.53 -19.44
N LYS A 48 5.84 1.87 -19.79
CA LYS A 48 6.93 1.92 -18.82
C LYS A 48 6.61 2.83 -17.62
N ASN A 49 5.99 3.99 -17.85
CA ASN A 49 5.68 4.94 -16.78
C ASN A 49 4.54 4.45 -15.88
N THR A 50 3.53 3.75 -16.43
CA THR A 50 2.48 3.16 -15.59
C THR A 50 3.02 2.02 -14.74
N LYS A 51 3.97 1.24 -15.29
CA LYS A 51 4.70 0.22 -14.53
C LYS A 51 5.50 0.85 -13.38
N ILE A 52 6.29 1.90 -13.64
CA ILE A 52 7.08 2.59 -12.60
C ILE A 52 6.19 3.08 -11.44
N ILE A 53 5.04 3.69 -11.75
CA ILE A 53 4.09 4.10 -10.70
C ILE A 53 3.53 2.88 -9.97
N ASN A 54 3.18 1.82 -10.69
CA ASN A 54 2.65 0.60 -10.09
C ASN A 54 3.62 -0.02 -9.08
N ASP A 55 4.87 -0.21 -9.50
CA ASP A 55 5.93 -0.80 -8.70
C ASP A 55 6.21 0.07 -7.47
N PHE A 56 6.22 1.40 -7.64
CA PHE A 56 6.36 2.35 -6.53
C PHE A 56 5.19 2.31 -5.53
N MET A 57 3.96 2.09 -6.00
CA MET A 57 2.80 1.87 -5.11
C MET A 57 2.93 0.54 -4.36
N ASP A 58 3.38 -0.52 -5.03
CA ASP A 58 3.63 -1.83 -4.40
C ASP A 58 4.68 -1.71 -3.28
N GLU A 59 5.81 -1.07 -3.55
CA GLU A 59 6.87 -0.79 -2.55
C GLU A 59 6.33 0.02 -1.36
N TYR A 60 5.58 1.10 -1.63
CA TYR A 60 4.98 1.90 -0.55
C TYR A 60 4.08 1.06 0.36
N TYR A 61 3.24 0.19 -0.20
CA TYR A 61 2.32 -0.62 0.59
C TYR A 61 2.99 -1.83 1.26
N GLN A 62 4.14 -2.30 0.77
CA GLN A 62 4.96 -3.26 1.51
C GLN A 62 5.49 -2.63 2.81
N ASP A 63 6.05 -1.42 2.71
CA ASP A 63 6.61 -0.71 3.86
C ASP A 63 5.51 -0.21 4.82
N ASN A 64 4.40 0.28 4.27
CA ASN A 64 3.33 0.95 5.00
C ASN A 64 2.06 0.11 5.13
N PHE A 65 2.20 -1.22 5.15
CA PHE A 65 1.08 -2.15 5.24
C PHE A 65 0.13 -1.78 6.39
N LYS A 66 -1.07 -1.32 6.05
CA LYS A 66 -2.14 -1.06 7.03
C LYS A 66 -2.95 -2.34 7.21
N ILE A 67 -2.95 -2.87 8.43
CA ILE A 67 -3.81 -4.01 8.78
C ILE A 67 -5.27 -3.58 8.57
N PRO A 68 -6.08 -4.32 7.79
CA PRO A 68 -7.49 -4.00 7.62
C PRO A 68 -8.21 -3.87 8.96
N THR A 69 -9.02 -2.81 9.12
CA THR A 69 -9.66 -2.47 10.40
C THR A 69 -10.51 -3.61 10.97
N LYS A 70 -11.07 -4.47 10.10
CA LYS A 70 -11.80 -5.67 10.54
C LYS A 70 -10.89 -6.68 11.24
N ILE A 71 -9.71 -6.93 10.68
CA ILE A 71 -8.69 -7.81 11.27
C ILE A 71 -8.20 -7.20 12.58
N GLU A 72 -7.89 -5.91 12.58
CA GLU A 72 -7.46 -5.19 13.78
C GLU A 72 -8.52 -5.26 14.90
N LYS A 73 -9.79 -5.04 14.59
CA LYS A 73 -10.90 -5.15 15.56
C LYS A 73 -11.06 -6.58 16.08
N THR A 74 -10.99 -7.57 15.22
CA THR A 74 -11.06 -8.98 15.63
C THR A 74 -9.90 -9.35 16.55
N LEU A 75 -8.68 -8.94 16.22
CA LEU A 75 -7.50 -9.16 17.07
C LEU A 75 -7.67 -8.49 18.44
N LYS A 76 -8.11 -7.22 18.47
CA LYS A 76 -8.40 -6.50 19.73
C LYS A 76 -9.48 -7.20 20.57
N GLN A 77 -10.53 -7.73 19.94
CA GLN A 77 -11.58 -8.47 20.65
C GLN A 77 -11.09 -9.81 21.21
N ILE A 78 -10.23 -10.53 20.47
CA ILE A 78 -9.63 -11.79 20.94
C ILE A 78 -8.72 -11.51 22.14
N LEU A 79 -7.90 -10.46 22.06
CA LEU A 79 -7.02 -9.99 23.14
C LEU A 79 -7.81 -9.62 24.40
N LEU A 80 -8.88 -8.84 24.26
CA LEU A 80 -9.73 -8.42 25.39
C LEU A 80 -10.42 -9.58 26.11
N LYS A 81 -10.67 -10.70 25.42
CA LYS A 81 -11.35 -11.88 25.98
C LYS A 81 -10.40 -12.95 26.54
N ASN A 82 -9.11 -12.84 26.29
CA ASN A 82 -8.10 -13.84 26.70
C ASN A 82 -6.83 -13.15 27.22
N SER A 83 -6.92 -12.45 28.35
CA SER A 83 -5.79 -11.75 28.97
C SER A 83 -4.62 -12.66 29.32
N GLU A 84 -4.87 -13.95 29.58
CA GLU A 84 -3.81 -14.94 29.85
C GLU A 84 -2.96 -15.27 28.61
N ASN A 85 -3.48 -15.02 27.40
CA ASN A 85 -2.80 -15.30 26.14
C ASN A 85 -2.22 -14.05 25.46
N GLU A 86 -2.20 -12.91 26.15
CA GLU A 86 -1.63 -11.65 25.66
C GLU A 86 -0.20 -11.83 25.13
N VAL A 87 0.61 -12.62 25.84
CA VAL A 87 2.00 -12.95 25.45
C VAL A 87 2.06 -13.70 24.12
N HIS A 88 1.19 -14.70 23.91
CA HIS A 88 1.18 -15.49 22.67
C HIS A 88 0.73 -14.64 21.48
N ILE A 89 -0.20 -13.70 21.70
CA ILE A 89 -0.68 -12.82 20.64
C ILE A 89 0.35 -11.73 20.31
N LEU A 90 1.08 -11.21 21.31
CA LEU A 90 2.23 -10.32 21.09
C LEU A 90 3.35 -11.04 20.32
N MET A 91 3.59 -12.32 20.60
CA MET A 91 4.53 -13.14 19.81
C MET A 91 4.07 -13.30 18.35
N ILE A 92 2.78 -13.54 18.10
CA ILE A 92 2.24 -13.61 16.73
C ILE A 92 2.37 -12.26 16.02
N LEU A 93 2.06 -11.14 16.69
CA LEU A 93 2.22 -9.81 16.11
C LEU A 93 3.69 -9.49 15.79
N ASN A 94 4.61 -9.89 16.67
CA ASN A 94 6.05 -9.77 16.41
C ASN A 94 6.51 -10.64 15.24
N ALA A 95 6.02 -11.88 15.13
CA ALA A 95 6.32 -12.77 14.01
C ALA A 95 5.79 -12.22 12.67
N VAL A 96 4.57 -11.65 12.67
CA VAL A 96 4.00 -10.99 11.49
C VAL A 96 4.82 -9.75 11.10
N ASN A 97 5.35 -9.00 12.07
CA ASN A 97 6.22 -7.86 11.81
C ASN A 97 7.63 -8.27 11.34
N SER A 98 8.19 -9.39 11.83
CA SER A 98 9.53 -9.85 11.43
C SER A 98 9.56 -10.40 10.01
N LEU A 99 8.43 -10.92 9.49
CA LEU A 99 8.29 -11.29 8.08
C LEU A 99 8.45 -10.10 7.12
N LYS A 100 8.42 -8.84 7.61
CA LYS A 100 8.77 -7.65 6.81
C LYS A 100 10.28 -7.46 6.61
N LEU A 101 11.13 -8.04 7.46
CA LEU A 101 12.58 -7.84 7.43
C LEU A 101 13.30 -8.88 6.55
N GLU A 102 12.72 -10.07 6.37
CA GLU A 102 13.33 -11.14 5.56
C GLU A 102 13.12 -10.96 4.05
N GLY A 103 12.15 -10.13 3.62
CA GLY A 103 11.94 -9.81 2.19
C GLY A 103 12.87 -8.74 1.61
N ASN A 104 13.77 -8.16 2.41
CA ASN A 104 14.67 -7.06 2.01
C ASN A 104 16.16 -7.47 1.96
N ASN A 105 16.47 -8.77 2.10
CA ASN A 105 17.84 -9.31 2.08
C ASN A 105 18.08 -10.31 0.93
N GLU A 106 17.54 -10.04 -0.26
CA GLU A 106 17.94 -10.72 -1.51
C GLU A 106 18.20 -9.72 -2.64
#